data_AF-A0A4R9JKI4-F1
#
_entry.id   AF-A0A4R9JKI4-F1
#
_cell.length_a   1.000
_cell.length_b   1.000
_cell.length_c   1.000
_cell.angle_alpha   90.00
_cell.angle_beta   90.00
_cell.angle_gamma   90.00
#
_symmetry.space_group_name_H-M   'P 1'
#
loop_
_entity.id
_entity.type
_entity.pdbx_description
1 polymer ?
#
loop_
_entity_poly.entity_id
_entity_poly.type
_entity_poly.pdbx_seq_one_letter_code
_entity_poly.pdbx_strand_id
1 'polypeptide(L)'
;MKSLFLYLVAICSLFSVSLFASNKSIDCGRAKKGFFYYEASPDMFIIIERNTNFQKQHRLYETFYKEESITWVDSCSYILKTTEVKDPFLGNEIGAESEIRILSVTQEYYEYKSKENGEWKEVERIYFLKDLTKMIEKQKKYNQID
;
A
#
# COMPACT_ATOMS: atom_id res chain seq x y z
N MET A 1 -39.21 -49.78 34.67
CA MET A 1 -37.90 -49.29 34.18
C MET A 1 -37.92 -49.30 32.66
N LYS A 2 -37.38 -48.26 32.02
CA LYS A 2 -37.33 -48.01 30.56
C LYS A 2 -38.53 -47.28 29.94
N SER A 3 -38.75 -46.00 30.27
CA SER A 3 -39.40 -45.07 29.32
C SER A 3 -39.35 -43.60 29.79
N LEU A 4 -38.17 -43.08 30.14
CA LEU A 4 -38.09 -41.67 30.58
C LEU A 4 -36.72 -41.01 30.37
N PHE A 5 -36.01 -41.42 29.32
CA PHE A 5 -34.67 -40.91 28.98
C PHE A 5 -34.53 -40.50 27.51
N LEU A 6 -35.62 -40.05 26.88
CA LEU A 6 -35.62 -39.78 25.43
C LEU A 6 -36.11 -38.39 25.01
N TYR A 7 -36.26 -37.45 25.95
CA TYR A 7 -36.77 -36.09 25.63
C TYR A 7 -35.79 -34.94 25.89
N LEU A 8 -34.58 -35.20 26.35
CA LEU A 8 -33.61 -34.13 26.71
C LEU A 8 -32.48 -33.90 25.70
N VAL A 9 -32.46 -34.62 24.59
CA VAL A 9 -31.41 -34.47 23.55
C VAL A 9 -31.90 -33.70 22.31
N ALA A 10 -33.20 -33.39 22.21
CA ALA A 10 -33.79 -32.87 20.97
C ALA A 10 -33.98 -31.33 20.91
N ILE A 11 -33.39 -30.53 21.81
CA ILE A 11 -33.57 -29.07 21.84
C ILE A 11 -32.27 -28.27 21.64
N CYS A 12 -31.09 -28.92 21.60
CA CYS A 12 -29.81 -28.21 21.45
C CYS A 12 -29.25 -28.09 20.02
N SER A 13 -30.02 -28.43 18.96
CA SER A 13 -29.47 -28.54 17.60
C SER A 13 -29.89 -27.45 16.61
N LEU A 14 -30.43 -26.30 17.05
CA LEU A 14 -30.90 -25.23 16.16
C LEU A 14 -30.28 -23.86 16.43
N PHE A 15 -29.01 -23.83 16.85
CA PHE A 15 -28.22 -22.60 16.83
C PHE A 15 -26.90 -22.84 16.09
N SER A 16 -26.99 -23.32 14.84
CA SER A 16 -25.94 -23.05 13.86
C SER A 16 -26.06 -21.59 13.47
N VAL A 17 -25.57 -20.69 14.33
CA VAL A 17 -25.28 -19.32 13.94
C VAL A 17 -24.15 -19.45 12.93
N SER A 18 -24.51 -19.50 11.65
CA SER A 18 -23.58 -19.26 10.56
C SER A 18 -23.07 -17.84 10.74
N LEU A 19 -21.99 -17.71 11.52
CA LEU A 19 -21.09 -16.57 11.50
C LEU A 19 -20.54 -16.51 10.08
N PHE A 20 -21.30 -15.89 9.18
CA PHE A 20 -20.75 -15.34 7.97
C PHE A 20 -19.79 -14.24 8.45
N ALA A 21 -18.54 -14.62 8.69
CA ALA A 21 -17.45 -13.66 8.72
C ALA A 21 -17.52 -12.93 7.38
N SER A 22 -18.06 -11.71 7.40
CA SER A 22 -18.03 -10.80 6.26
C SER A 22 -16.56 -10.45 6.03
N ASN A 23 -15.85 -11.31 5.30
CA ASN A 23 -14.54 -11.03 4.73
C ASN A 23 -14.75 -9.91 3.71
N LYS A 24 -14.79 -8.67 4.20
CA LYS A 24 -14.83 -7.49 3.36
C LYS A 24 -13.51 -7.51 2.57
N SER A 25 -13.58 -7.84 1.29
CA SER A 25 -12.41 -7.89 0.43
C SER A 25 -11.71 -6.53 0.46
N ILE A 26 -10.39 -6.52 0.60
CA ILE A 26 -9.58 -5.30 0.60
C ILE A 26 -9.75 -4.62 -0.76
N ASP A 27 -10.22 -3.37 -0.78
CA ASP A 27 -10.34 -2.58 -2.01
C ASP A 27 -8.99 -1.95 -2.39
N CYS A 28 -8.12 -2.78 -2.99
CA CYS A 28 -6.84 -2.34 -3.53
C CYS A 28 -6.96 -1.48 -4.79
N GLY A 29 -8.16 -1.29 -5.34
CA GLY A 29 -8.39 -0.47 -6.54
C GLY A 29 -7.90 0.97 -6.37
N ARG A 30 -8.02 1.51 -5.15
CA ARG A 30 -7.55 2.85 -4.80
C ARG A 30 -6.04 3.04 -4.85
N ALA A 31 -5.26 1.97 -4.77
CA ALA A 31 -3.80 2.04 -4.87
C ALA A 31 -3.29 1.98 -6.32
N LYS A 32 -4.16 1.66 -7.30
CA LYS A 32 -3.73 1.42 -8.69
C LYS A 32 -3.37 2.69 -9.45
N LYS A 33 -3.98 3.83 -9.09
CA LYS A 33 -3.80 5.12 -9.78
C LYS A 33 -3.97 6.28 -8.83
N GLY A 34 -3.29 7.38 -9.12
CA GLY A 34 -3.44 8.64 -8.41
C GLY A 34 -2.11 9.17 -7.89
N PHE A 35 -2.22 10.03 -6.89
CA PHE A 35 -1.08 10.64 -6.23
C PHE A 35 -0.98 10.10 -4.81
N PHE A 36 0.25 9.83 -4.39
CA PHE A 36 0.55 9.28 -3.08
C PHE A 36 1.81 9.92 -2.51
N TYR A 37 2.05 9.69 -1.23
CA TYR A 37 3.32 10.07 -0.62
C TYR A 37 3.70 9.16 0.53
N TYR A 38 4.99 9.15 0.84
CA TYR A 38 5.54 8.63 2.08
C TYR A 38 6.68 9.54 2.55
N GLU A 39 7.04 9.41 3.82
CA GLU A 39 8.13 10.18 4.45
C GLU A 39 9.36 9.26 4.54
N ALA A 40 10.39 9.54 3.75
CA ALA A 40 11.62 8.74 3.69
C ALA A 40 12.56 9.04 4.88
N SER A 41 12.53 10.28 5.36
CA SER A 41 13.18 10.76 6.57
C SER A 41 12.39 11.96 7.09
N PRO A 42 12.60 12.42 8.33
CA PRO A 42 12.01 13.67 8.82
C PRO A 42 12.14 14.78 7.76
N ASP A 43 11.01 15.37 7.40
CA ASP A 43 10.88 16.47 6.42
C ASP A 43 11.22 16.12 4.95
N MET A 44 11.55 14.87 4.64
CA MET A 44 11.79 14.38 3.28
C MET A 44 10.62 13.53 2.80
N PHE A 45 9.66 14.16 2.11
CA PHE A 45 8.56 13.43 1.49
C PHE A 45 8.85 13.10 0.04
N ILE A 46 8.55 11.86 -0.31
CA ILE A 46 8.58 11.37 -1.69
C ILE A 46 7.14 11.36 -2.21
N ILE A 47 6.93 12.02 -3.34
CA ILE A 47 5.66 12.04 -4.05
C ILE A 47 5.68 10.92 -5.07
N ILE A 48 4.59 10.15 -5.14
CA ILE A 48 4.40 9.09 -6.12
C ILE A 48 3.24 9.50 -7.03
N GLU A 49 3.53 9.69 -8.31
CA GLU A 49 2.53 9.80 -9.36
C GLU A 49 2.38 8.44 -10.02
N ARG A 50 1.18 7.85 -10.01
CA ARG A 50 0.98 6.49 -10.50
C ARG A 50 -0.20 6.39 -11.45
N ASN A 51 0.02 5.69 -12.55
CA ASN A 51 -1.02 5.17 -13.42
C ASN A 51 -1.02 3.62 -13.38
N THR A 52 -1.78 2.97 -14.25
CA THR A 52 -1.91 1.49 -14.21
C THR A 52 -0.57 0.77 -14.39
N ASN A 53 0.32 1.30 -15.23
CA ASN A 53 1.48 0.58 -15.76
C ASN A 53 2.80 1.24 -15.38
N PHE A 54 2.76 2.37 -14.68
CA PHE A 54 3.92 3.19 -14.42
C PHE A 54 3.74 4.04 -13.16
N GLN A 55 4.83 4.29 -12.45
CA GLN A 55 4.90 5.35 -11.46
C GLN A 55 6.19 6.17 -11.58
N LYS A 56 6.08 7.44 -11.24
CA LYS A 56 7.20 8.35 -11.03
C LYS A 56 7.24 8.71 -9.55
N GLN A 57 8.40 8.51 -8.94
CA GLN A 57 8.71 8.99 -7.60
C GLN A 57 9.58 10.23 -7.73
N HIS A 58 9.28 11.29 -7.00
CA HIS A 58 10.10 12.50 -7.05
C HIS A 58 10.00 13.32 -5.76
N ARG A 59 10.98 14.19 -5.57
CA ARG A 59 10.89 15.27 -4.60
C ARG A 59 10.15 16.46 -5.21
N LEU A 60 9.69 17.35 -4.34
CA LEU A 60 8.81 18.46 -4.69
C LEU A 60 9.47 19.51 -5.62
N TYR A 61 10.80 19.60 -5.61
CA TYR A 61 11.59 20.46 -6.50
C TYR A 61 12.23 19.71 -7.68
N GLU A 62 11.80 18.46 -7.94
CA GLU A 62 12.20 17.62 -9.09
C GLU A 62 13.72 17.42 -9.30
N THR A 63 14.55 17.78 -8.32
CA THR A 63 16.00 17.51 -8.33
C THR A 63 16.31 16.02 -8.25
N PHE A 64 15.33 15.23 -7.80
CA PHE A 64 15.32 13.78 -7.77
C PHE A 64 14.09 13.26 -8.52
N TYR A 65 14.29 12.27 -9.40
CA TYR A 65 13.20 11.37 -9.76
C TYR A 65 13.67 9.93 -9.99
N LYS A 66 12.72 9.00 -9.81
CA LYS A 66 12.83 7.58 -10.15
C LYS A 66 11.58 7.18 -10.91
N GLU A 67 11.78 6.53 -12.04
CA GLU A 67 10.71 6.03 -12.90
C GLU A 67 10.66 4.51 -12.85
N GLU A 68 9.48 3.96 -12.66
CA GLU A 68 9.26 2.52 -12.52
C GLU A 68 8.08 2.05 -13.35
N SER A 69 8.27 0.96 -14.08
CA SER A 69 7.17 0.21 -14.69
C SER A 69 6.46 -0.66 -13.65
N ILE A 70 5.15 -0.83 -13.81
CA ILE A 70 4.28 -1.59 -12.92
C ILE A 70 3.69 -2.77 -13.68
N THR A 71 3.88 -3.98 -13.13
CA THR A 71 3.19 -5.19 -13.61
C THR A 71 2.30 -5.73 -12.50
N TRP A 72 0.98 -5.62 -12.66
CA TRP A 72 0.01 -6.18 -11.70
C TRP A 72 -0.03 -7.70 -11.83
N VAL A 73 0.24 -8.39 -10.72
CA VAL A 73 0.12 -9.85 -10.62
C VAL A 73 -1.31 -10.22 -10.25
N ASP A 74 -1.93 -9.45 -9.36
CA ASP A 74 -3.36 -9.56 -9.02
C ASP A 74 -3.99 -8.19 -8.65
N SER A 75 -5.12 -8.19 -7.92
CA SER A 75 -5.79 -6.96 -7.48
C SER A 75 -4.99 -6.17 -6.43
N CYS A 76 -4.19 -6.84 -5.61
CA CYS A 76 -3.48 -6.33 -4.44
C CYS A 76 -1.96 -6.58 -4.47
N SER A 77 -1.43 -7.15 -5.55
CA SER A 77 0.01 -7.35 -5.72
C SER A 77 0.51 -6.89 -7.09
N TYR A 78 1.72 -6.33 -7.12
CA TYR A 78 2.37 -5.85 -8.33
C TYR A 78 3.89 -5.87 -8.20
N ILE A 79 4.58 -5.92 -9.33
CA ILE A 79 6.02 -5.80 -9.43
C ILE A 79 6.35 -4.40 -9.92
N LEU A 80 7.26 -3.73 -9.22
CA LEU A 80 7.92 -2.51 -9.68
C LEU A 80 9.24 -2.88 -10.31
N LYS A 81 9.54 -2.27 -11.46
CA LYS A 81 10.85 -2.36 -12.09
C LYS A 81 11.35 -0.96 -12.43
N THR A 82 12.52 -0.63 -11.89
CA THR A 82 13.17 0.66 -12.12
C THR A 82 13.62 0.78 -13.57
N THR A 83 13.08 1.76 -14.29
CA THR A 83 13.40 2.03 -15.70
C THR A 83 14.32 3.23 -15.86
N GLU A 84 14.23 4.22 -14.97
CA GLU A 84 15.08 5.40 -14.98
C GLU A 84 15.33 5.91 -13.56
N VAL A 85 16.54 6.43 -13.32
CA VAL A 85 16.90 7.08 -12.06
C VAL A 85 17.69 8.33 -12.37
N LYS A 86 17.25 9.43 -11.77
CA LYS A 86 18.00 10.67 -11.70
C LYS A 86 18.09 11.10 -10.25
N ASP A 87 19.01 10.48 -9.53
CA ASP A 87 19.45 10.85 -8.19
C ASP A 87 20.99 10.70 -8.14
N PRO A 88 21.75 11.70 -7.69
CA PRO A 88 23.18 11.52 -7.45
C PRO A 88 23.50 10.55 -6.29
N PHE A 89 22.53 10.21 -5.43
CA PHE A 89 22.70 9.37 -4.25
C PHE A 89 22.10 7.96 -4.36
N LEU A 90 21.06 7.77 -5.17
CA LEU A 90 20.60 6.43 -5.53
C LEU A 90 21.52 5.93 -6.64
N GLY A 91 22.22 4.83 -6.39
CA GLY A 91 23.19 4.26 -7.32
C GLY A 91 22.54 3.74 -8.62
N ASN A 92 23.21 2.79 -9.28
CA ASN A 92 22.67 2.18 -10.50
C ASN A 92 21.55 1.17 -10.15
N GLU A 93 20.39 1.67 -9.72
CA GLU A 93 19.18 0.88 -9.44
C GLU A 93 18.39 0.51 -10.70
N ILE A 94 18.87 0.91 -11.89
CA ILE A 94 18.22 0.58 -13.16
C ILE A 94 18.11 -0.95 -13.28
N GLY A 95 16.89 -1.42 -13.51
CA GLY A 95 16.58 -2.84 -13.60
C GLY A 95 16.29 -3.54 -12.27
N ALA A 96 16.45 -2.86 -11.13
CA ALA A 96 16.04 -3.41 -9.83
C ALA A 96 14.52 -3.64 -9.80
N GLU A 97 14.12 -4.79 -9.25
CA GLU A 97 12.72 -5.20 -9.14
C GLU A 97 12.31 -5.38 -7.67
N SER A 98 11.10 -4.95 -7.33
CA SER A 98 10.49 -5.19 -6.02
C SER A 98 9.06 -5.70 -6.18
N GLU A 99 8.72 -6.76 -5.44
CA GLU A 99 7.35 -7.27 -5.36
C GLU A 99 6.63 -6.56 -4.23
N ILE A 100 5.50 -5.93 -4.54
CA ILE A 100 4.69 -5.19 -3.57
C ILE A 100 3.40 -5.96 -3.32
N ARG A 101 3.06 -6.15 -2.04
CA ARG A 101 1.79 -6.73 -1.61
C ARG A 101 1.04 -5.80 -0.67
N ILE A 102 -0.13 -5.35 -1.09
CA ILE A 102 -1.04 -4.52 -0.30
C ILE A 102 -1.76 -5.41 0.73
N LEU A 103 -1.70 -5.00 1.99
CA LEU A 103 -2.23 -5.75 3.14
C LEU A 103 -3.53 -5.13 3.69
N SER A 104 -3.65 -3.81 3.65
CA SER A 104 -4.82 -3.10 4.14
C SER A 104 -4.99 -1.76 3.41
N VAL A 105 -6.23 -1.27 3.31
CA VAL A 105 -6.55 0.02 2.69
C VAL A 105 -7.53 0.76 3.59
N THR A 106 -7.17 1.98 3.99
CA THR A 106 -8.01 2.89 4.78
C THR A 106 -8.48 4.06 3.93
N GLN A 107 -9.14 5.06 4.53
CA GLN A 107 -9.48 6.30 3.84
C GLN A 107 -8.24 7.15 3.52
N GLU A 108 -7.14 6.98 4.25
CA GLU A 108 -5.99 7.89 4.27
C GLU A 108 -4.70 7.26 3.73
N TYR A 109 -4.54 5.96 3.89
CA TYR A 109 -3.33 5.24 3.45
C TYR A 109 -3.65 3.79 3.10
N TYR A 110 -2.67 3.11 2.53
CA TYR A 110 -2.62 1.65 2.47
C TYR A 110 -1.33 1.13 3.10
N GLU A 111 -1.41 -0.05 3.70
CA GLU A 111 -0.25 -0.78 4.21
C GLU A 111 0.21 -1.80 3.18
N TYR A 112 1.51 -1.97 3.04
CA TYR A 112 2.10 -2.94 2.13
C TYR A 112 3.36 -3.56 2.73
N LYS A 113 3.80 -4.68 2.13
CA LYS A 113 5.16 -5.19 2.26
C LYS A 113 5.83 -5.19 0.89
N SER A 114 7.11 -4.88 0.86
CA SER A 114 7.96 -5.09 -0.32
C SER A 114 8.80 -6.36 -0.15
N LYS A 115 9.10 -7.00 -1.27
CA LYS A 115 10.10 -8.06 -1.35
C LYS A 115 11.20 -7.61 -2.30
N GLU A 116 12.42 -7.59 -1.80
CA GLU A 116 13.61 -7.16 -2.53
C GLU A 116 14.69 -8.22 -2.33
N ASN A 117 15.36 -8.62 -3.41
CA ASN A 117 16.38 -9.67 -3.38
C ASN A 117 15.90 -10.99 -2.72
N GLY A 118 14.61 -11.29 -2.84
CA GLY A 118 14.01 -12.52 -2.28
C GLY A 118 13.49 -12.39 -0.84
N GLU A 119 13.77 -11.28 -0.15
CA GLU A 119 13.42 -11.09 1.26
C GLU A 119 12.27 -10.10 1.44
N TRP A 120 11.28 -10.48 2.25
CA TRP A 120 10.20 -9.58 2.64
C TRP A 120 10.69 -8.58 3.68
N LYS A 121 10.40 -7.30 3.43
CA LYS A 121 10.66 -6.21 4.36
C LYS A 121 9.50 -6.02 5.34
N GLU A 122 9.70 -5.11 6.28
CA GLU A 122 8.69 -4.72 7.26
C GLU A 122 7.47 -4.09 6.59
N VAL A 123 6.37 -4.00 7.34
CA VAL A 123 5.15 -3.34 6.84
C VAL A 123 5.37 -1.84 6.79
N GLU A 124 5.11 -1.25 5.63
CA GLU A 124 5.22 0.19 5.39
C GLU A 124 3.86 0.78 5.00
N ARG A 125 3.78 2.12 5.00
CA ARG A 125 2.57 2.87 4.67
C ARG A 125 2.82 3.86 3.56
N ILE A 126 1.90 3.89 2.60
CA ILE A 126 1.80 4.96 1.60
C ILE A 126 0.46 5.66 1.76
N TYR A 127 0.51 6.98 1.87
CA TYR A 127 -0.63 7.85 2.10
C TYR A 127 -1.23 8.32 0.77
N PHE A 128 -2.56 8.36 0.69
CA PHE A 128 -3.27 8.93 -0.45
C PHE A 128 -3.13 10.46 -0.43
N LEU A 129 -2.57 11.03 -1.48
CA LEU A 129 -2.45 12.48 -1.61
C LEU A 129 -3.76 13.04 -2.15
N LYS A 130 -4.59 13.60 -1.25
CA LYS A 130 -5.89 14.20 -1.61
C LYS A 130 -5.74 15.58 -2.27
N ASP A 131 -4.68 16.31 -1.95
CA ASP A 131 -4.44 17.67 -2.40
C ASP A 131 -2.92 17.93 -2.50
N LEU A 132 -2.39 17.81 -3.71
CA LEU A 132 -0.98 18.03 -4.01
C LEU A 132 -0.55 19.47 -3.65
N THR A 133 -1.40 20.46 -3.92
CA THR A 133 -1.13 21.88 -3.64
C THR A 133 -0.89 22.14 -2.16
N LYS A 134 -1.73 21.57 -1.27
CA LYS A 134 -1.55 21.71 0.19
C LYS A 134 -0.26 21.08 0.70
N MET A 135 0.19 19.97 0.10
CA MET A 135 1.47 19.36 0.45
C MET A 135 2.66 20.22 0.00
N ILE A 136 2.58 20.80 -1.19
CA ILE A 136 3.55 21.77 -1.71
C ILE A 136 3.67 22.97 -0.75
N GLU A 137 2.55 23.51 -0.29
CA GLU A 137 2.52 24.62 0.67
C GLU A 137 3.12 24.23 2.03
N LYS A 138 2.78 23.05 2.56
CA LYS A 138 3.33 22.56 3.83
C LYS A 138 4.85 22.51 3.78
N GLN A 139 5.45 21.90 2.75
CA GLN A 139 6.91 21.81 2.62
C GLN A 139 7.59 23.16 2.37
N LYS A 140 6.98 24.07 1.59
CA LYS A 140 7.53 25.42 1.38
C LYS A 140 7.65 26.20 2.69
N LYS A 141 6.68 26.07 3.58
CA LYS A 141 6.70 26.74 4.89
C LYS A 141 7.84 26.25 5.78
N TYR A 142 8.20 24.97 5.73
CA TYR A 142 9.30 24.43 6.53
C TYR A 142 10.67 24.85 6.01
N ASN A 143 10.87 24.85 4.67
CA ASN A 143 12.14 25.27 4.06
C ASN A 143 12.41 26.80 4.14
N GLN A 144 11.50 27.58 4.71
CA GLN A 144 11.66 29.03 4.95
C GLN A 144 12.03 29.36 6.42
N ILE A 145 12.24 28.34 7.26
CA ILE A 145 12.53 28.52 8.70
C ILE A 145 14.05 28.46 8.99
N ASP A 146 14.90 28.27 7.97
CA ASP A 146 16.37 28.35 8.09
C ASP A 146 16.94 29.71 7.66
#